data_AF-A0A7C1W2N0-F1
#
_entry.id   AF-A0A7C1W2N0-F1
#
_cell.length_a   1.000
_cell.length_b   1.000
_cell.length_c   1.000
_cell.angle_alpha   90.00
_cell.angle_beta   90.00
_cell.angle_gamma   90.00
#
_symmetry.space_group_name_H-M   'P 1'
#
loop_
_entity.id
_entity.type
_entity.pdbx_description
1 polymer ?
#
loop_
_entity_poly.entity_id
_entity_poly.type
_entity_poly.pdbx_seq_one_letter_code
_entity_poly.pdbx_strand_id
1 'polypeptide(L)' 'MNGKTTQSVLVVGGGMSGLTAAVEIGEVGYDVVIVERRPYLGGRVA' A
#
# COMPACT_ATOMS: atom_id res chain seq x y z
N MET A 1 -7.16 -23.80 13.25
CA MET A 1 -7.40 -22.40 12.87
C MET A 1 -6.11 -21.64 13.13
N ASN A 2 -5.19 -21.59 12.16
CA ASN A 2 -3.90 -20.92 12.36
C ASN A 2 -4.05 -19.44 12.02
N GLY A 3 -4.22 -18.62 13.06
CA GLY A 3 -4.02 -17.18 12.98
C GLY A 3 -2.54 -16.91 12.70
N LYS A 4 -2.16 -16.87 11.41
CA LYS A 4 -1.03 -16.01 11.03
C LYS A 4 -1.47 -14.60 11.38
N THR A 5 -0.81 -13.98 12.34
CA THR A 5 -0.90 -12.53 12.55
C THR A 5 -0.19 -11.89 11.36
N THR A 6 -0.79 -11.96 10.17
CA THR A 6 -0.28 -11.26 9.00
C THR A 6 -0.41 -9.79 9.34
N GLN A 7 0.71 -9.13 9.63
CA GLN A 7 0.70 -7.70 9.88
C GLN A 7 0.37 -7.03 8.55
N SER A 8 -0.81 -6.43 8.47
CA SER A 8 -1.27 -5.71 7.29
C SER A 8 -1.05 -4.21 7.47
N VAL A 9 -0.60 -3.54 6.41
CA VAL A 9 -0.35 -2.11 6.39
C VAL A 9 -1.31 -1.43 5.43
N LEU A 10 -1.98 -0.38 5.90
CA LEU A 10 -2.84 0.47 5.09
C LEU A 10 -2.10 1.74 4.68
N VAL A 11 -1.94 1.94 3.38
CA VAL A 11 -1.38 3.16 2.79
C VAL A 11 -2.52 4.02 2.25
N VAL A 12 -2.65 5.25 2.76
CA VAL A 12 -3.66 6.22 2.30
C VAL A 12 -3.02 7.20 1.33
N GLY A 13 -3.46 7.15 0.07
CA GLY A 13 -2.97 7.96 -1.05
C GLY A 13 -2.10 7.14 -2.03
N GLY A 14 -2.57 7.01 -3.27
CA GLY A 14 -1.89 6.29 -4.35
C GLY A 14 -0.93 7.18 -5.16
N GLY A 15 -0.25 8.13 -4.50
CA GLY A 15 0.78 8.96 -5.11
C GLY A 15 2.12 8.24 -5.24
N MET A 16 3.12 8.89 -5.86
CA MET A 16 4.47 8.34 -5.99
C MET A 16 5.04 7.87 -4.64
N SER A 17 4.95 8.70 -3.61
CA SER A 17 5.42 8.35 -2.27
C SER A 17 4.64 7.18 -1.64
N GLY A 18 3.31 7.13 -1.82
CA GLY A 18 2.47 6.06 -1.30
C GLY A 18 2.74 4.72 -1.99
N LEU A 19 2.92 4.74 -3.31
CA LEU A 19 3.27 3.56 -4.08
C LEU A 19 4.67 3.05 -3.72
N THR A 20 5.66 3.93 -3.61
CA THR A 20 7.01 3.54 -3.16
C THR A 20 6.95 2.93 -1.76
N ALA A 21 6.25 3.55 -0.81
CA ALA A 21 6.09 2.98 0.52
C ALA A 21 5.43 1.59 0.48
N ALA A 22 4.38 1.43 -0.33
CA ALA A 22 3.68 0.16 -0.47
C ALA A 22 4.57 -0.97 -1.02
N VAL A 23 5.43 -0.65 -2.00
CA VAL A 23 6.40 -1.60 -2.57
C VAL A 23 7.39 -2.03 -1.51
N GLU A 24 8.06 -1.07 -0.85
CA GLU A 24 9.07 -1.36 0.19
C GLU A 24 8.48 -2.21 1.33
N ILE A 25 7.27 -1.89 1.78
CA ILE A 25 6.59 -2.63 2.84
C ILE A 25 6.23 -4.06 2.38
N GLY A 26 5.80 -4.22 1.12
CA GLY A 26 5.55 -5.53 0.52
C GLY A 26 6.81 -6.39 0.37
N GLU A 27 7.94 -5.77 0.03
CA GLU A 27 9.24 -6.45 -0.08
C GLU A 27 9.73 -6.99 1.28
N VAL A 28 9.38 -6.32 2.38
CA VAL A 28 9.68 -6.79 3.75
C VAL A 28 8.70 -7.89 4.23
N GLY A 29 7.70 -8.24 3.42
CA GLY A 29 6.80 -9.38 3.65
C GLY A 29 5.51 -9.05 4.39
N TYR A 30 5.11 -7.78 4.42
CA TYR A 30 3.82 -7.34 4.96
C TYR A 30 2.75 -7.32 3.87
N ASP A 31 1.49 -7.54 4.26
CA ASP A 31 0.35 -7.42 3.36
C ASP A 31 -0.04 -5.95 3.24
N VAL A 32 -0.04 -5.38 2.04
CA VAL A 32 -0.26 -3.94 1.85
C VAL A 32 -1.56 -3.67 1.11
N VAL A 33 -2.37 -2.77 1.68
CA VAL A 33 -3.58 -2.24 1.06
C VAL A 33 -3.37 -0.76 0.76
N ILE A 34 -3.60 -0.35 -0.48
CA ILE A 34 -3.57 1.07 -0.89
C ILE A 34 -5.00 1.56 -1.06
N VAL A 35 -5.31 2.72 -0.46
CA VAL A 35 -6.58 3.42 -0.67
C VAL A 35 -6.31 4.76 -1.33
N GLU A 36 -6.86 4.94 -2.52
CA GLU A 36 -6.81 6.20 -3.28
C GLU A 36 -8.24 6.66 -3.58
N ARG A 37 -8.47 7.97 -3.45
CA ARG A 37 -9.79 8.56 -3.69
C ARG A 37 -10.15 8.58 -5.18
N ARG A 38 -9.14 8.74 -6.04
CA ARG A 38 -9.30 8.84 -7.49
C ARG A 38 -9.34 7.46 -8.15
N PRO A 39 -9.93 7.32 -9.34
CA PRO A 39 -10.02 6.05 -10.03
C PRO A 39 -8.68 5.61 -10.67
N TYR A 40 -7.58 6.30 -10.36
CA TYR A 40 -6.26 6.05 -10.91
C TYR A 40 -5.16 6.33 -9.88
N LEU A 41 -4.04 5.64 -10.05
CA LEU A 41 -2.83 5.80 -9.25
C LEU A 41 -1.88 6.82 -9.90
N GLY A 42 -0.91 7.31 -9.13
CA GLY A 42 0.13 8.24 -9.59
C GLY A 42 0.01 9.65 -9.01
N GLY A 43 -0.86 9.90 -8.03
CA GLY A 43 -0.79 11.16 -7.27
C GLY A 43 -1.03 12.38 -8.16
N ARG A 44 -0.26 13.44 -7.98
CA ARG A 44 -0.37 14.69 -8.77
C ARG A 44 0.29 14.61 -10.16
N VAL A 45 0.92 13.49 -10.49
CA VAL A 45 1.66 13.31 -11.76
C VAL A 45 0.95 12.38 -12.74
N ALA A 46 -0.25 11.90 -12.39
CA ALA A 46 -1.12 11.08 -13.22
C ALA A 46 -2.28 11.88 -13.82
#